data_AF-A0A1Q9E272-F1
#
_entry.id   AF-A0A1Q9E272-F1
#
_cell.length_a   1.000
_cell.length_b   1.000
_cell.length_c   1.000
_cell.angle_alpha   90.00
_cell.angle_beta   90.00
_cell.angle_gamma   90.00
#
_symmetry.space_group_name_H-M   'P 1'
#
loop_
_entity.id
_entity.type
_entity.pdbx_description
1 polymer ?
#
loop_
_entity_poly.entity_id
_entity_poly.type
_entity_poly.pdbx_seq_one_letter_code
_entity_poly.pdbx_strand_id
1 'polypeptide(L)'
;MDIVITSLSETKDNVNRRSGQPAGNNRKYTGMAPWFPLQVDDEVPDVPRGVSVPPTLERHQPISSPRCHGRACGRCGCGALLMAAPPRAGVWLCRQPSRVVAAVPGDPGRHRFMVGTCDLQNKNQIHVVEFSEETAEVSCKQSFEIEDEVWLISPSPSDSQTVLTSGLCHSGGKSSPSLRLIRTDGSQVSQQPLALSDEDNPLSAVKTALWDPHQEGCIVVADAEAVQTFNVGGGKLSRQVTLHVGQRCMGACLDPHHRQQLSTVDDGHLKTWDLRTSRLAFRKDGVHLFGAKDVDYNPNVPYQVLTTGEDACLRFWDLRQLSTCLRSLSGGHHHWVVKARFNAHHDQLVLSCGTDSMLCLWRATSVASAPLGGKRGEEAARASDGLVRKYEEHEDSCYSCCWSSSDAWVFASVSFDGKLVVNRVPDEEKYRSGLGALKEGLRAGGRHGGSRRLRLARGGRPGPLARNHPPRAPMRLSC
;
A
#
# COMPACT_ATOMS: atom_id res chain seq x y z
N MET A 1 -28.28 13.75 39.33
CA MET A 1 -27.07 14.42 38.83
C MET A 1 -26.06 14.43 39.97
N ASP A 2 -24.91 13.81 39.69
CA ASP A 2 -23.59 13.89 40.33
C ASP A 2 -23.43 13.86 41.86
N ILE A 3 -22.66 12.87 42.32
CA ILE A 3 -21.73 12.97 43.47
C ILE A 3 -20.48 12.16 43.04
N VAL A 4 -19.43 12.79 42.49
CA VAL A 4 -18.29 13.46 43.15
C VAL A 4 -17.36 12.51 43.92
N ILE A 5 -16.12 12.51 43.43
CA ILE A 5 -14.89 11.84 43.84
C ILE A 5 -14.45 12.27 45.24
N THR A 6 -13.88 11.35 46.02
CA THR A 6 -12.90 11.69 47.07
C THR A 6 -11.74 10.69 47.10
N SER A 7 -10.55 11.24 46.87
CA SER A 7 -9.25 10.63 47.10
C SER A 7 -8.88 10.71 48.59
N LEU A 8 -8.18 9.71 49.12
CA LEU A 8 -7.41 9.85 50.36
C LEU A 8 -6.03 9.19 50.22
N SER A 9 -5.05 9.98 50.63
CA SER A 9 -3.61 9.81 50.58
C SER A 9 -3.05 9.07 51.79
N GLU A 10 -2.01 8.28 51.51
CA GLU A 10 -0.80 7.95 52.30
C GLU A 10 -0.78 8.03 53.84
N THR A 11 -0.32 6.95 54.47
CA THR A 11 0.76 7.01 55.47
C THR A 11 1.66 5.76 55.40
N LYS A 12 2.97 6.02 55.44
CA LYS A 12 4.09 5.07 55.45
C LYS A 12 4.22 4.35 56.79
N ASP A 13 4.77 3.13 56.77
CA ASP A 13 5.87 2.73 57.66
C ASP A 13 6.55 1.41 57.21
N ASN A 14 7.76 1.21 57.70
CA ASN A 14 8.95 0.72 57.00
C ASN A 14 9.52 -0.55 57.69
N VAL A 15 10.36 -1.31 56.96
CA VAL A 15 11.36 -2.32 57.46
C VAL A 15 10.76 -3.66 57.97
N ASN A 16 11.14 -4.88 57.53
CA ASN A 16 12.47 -5.45 57.36
C ASN A 16 12.46 -6.75 56.52
N ARG A 17 13.63 -7.08 55.96
CA ARG A 17 13.98 -8.25 55.15
C ARG A 17 13.81 -9.60 55.88
N ARG A 18 13.38 -10.65 55.16
CA ARG A 18 14.05 -11.98 55.09
C ARG A 18 13.49 -12.87 53.97
N SER A 19 14.45 -13.42 53.21
CA SER A 19 14.45 -14.60 52.35
C SER A 19 13.27 -15.57 52.39
N GLY A 20 12.74 -15.89 51.20
CA GLY A 20 11.96 -17.10 50.93
C GLY A 20 11.60 -17.18 49.44
N GLN A 21 12.22 -18.11 48.71
CA GLN A 21 11.68 -18.59 47.42
C GLN A 21 10.28 -19.19 47.67
N PRO A 22 9.43 -19.22 46.64
CA PRO A 22 9.01 -20.55 46.21
C PRO A 22 8.97 -20.76 44.69
N ALA A 23 9.14 -22.04 44.38
CA ALA A 23 9.05 -22.70 43.10
C ALA A 23 7.77 -22.41 42.29
N GLY A 24 7.96 -22.40 40.97
CA GLY A 24 7.23 -23.27 40.05
C GLY A 24 5.75 -22.97 39.77
N ASN A 25 5.49 -22.39 38.60
CA ASN A 25 4.48 -22.97 37.72
C ASN A 25 4.70 -22.57 36.26
N ASN A 26 5.33 -23.48 35.51
CA ASN A 26 5.30 -23.51 34.05
C ASN A 26 3.89 -23.92 33.61
N ARG A 27 3.14 -23.02 32.98
CA ARG A 27 2.06 -23.41 32.07
C ARG A 27 2.46 -23.07 30.64
N LYS A 28 2.89 -24.12 29.94
CA LYS A 28 2.96 -24.20 28.49
C LYS A 28 1.55 -23.97 27.93
N TYR A 29 1.35 -22.95 27.11
CA TYR A 29 0.22 -22.90 26.19
C TYR A 29 0.67 -23.46 24.85
N THR A 30 0.45 -24.76 24.69
CA THR A 30 0.37 -25.42 23.38
C THR A 30 -1.10 -25.39 22.95
N GLY A 31 -1.39 -24.85 21.77
CA GLY A 31 -2.75 -24.82 21.24
C GLY A 31 -2.83 -24.22 19.84
N MET A 32 -2.40 -25.00 18.84
CA MET A 32 -2.91 -24.89 17.47
C MET A 32 -4.40 -25.27 17.47
N ALA A 33 -5.25 -24.48 16.83
CA ALA A 33 -6.48 -24.96 16.18
C ALA A 33 -6.91 -23.98 15.07
N PRO A 34 -7.40 -24.49 13.92
CA PRO A 34 -7.77 -23.70 12.74
C PRO A 34 -9.22 -23.20 12.81
N TRP A 35 -9.51 -22.11 12.11
CA TRP A 35 -10.84 -21.50 11.99
C TRP A 35 -11.64 -22.18 10.87
N PHE A 36 -12.80 -22.76 11.21
CA PHE A 36 -13.90 -23.07 10.29
C PHE A 36 -15.16 -22.32 10.74
N PRO A 37 -16.09 -22.00 9.82
CA PRO A 37 -17.24 -21.16 10.11
C PRO A 37 -18.33 -21.93 10.89
N LEU A 38 -18.93 -21.26 11.87
CA LEU A 38 -20.05 -21.76 12.67
C LEU A 38 -21.28 -22.03 11.78
N GLN A 39 -21.64 -23.31 11.66
CA GLN A 39 -23.01 -23.74 11.39
C GLN A 39 -23.83 -23.54 12.67
N VAL A 40 -25.00 -22.93 12.52
CA VAL A 40 -26.02 -22.82 13.56
C VAL A 40 -26.99 -23.98 13.34
N ASP A 41 -26.97 -24.96 14.24
CA ASP A 41 -28.02 -25.97 14.35
C ASP A 41 -29.00 -25.56 15.45
N ASP A 42 -30.29 -25.62 15.09
CA ASP A 42 -31.46 -25.36 15.92
C ASP A 42 -31.62 -26.42 17.02
N GLU A 43 -31.70 -26.02 18.30
CA GLU A 43 -32.53 -26.70 19.30
C GLU A 43 -33.07 -25.71 20.34
N VAL A 44 -34.40 -25.73 20.51
CA VAL A 44 -35.21 -24.90 21.42
C VAL A 44 -35.55 -25.70 22.67
N PRO A 45 -35.56 -25.07 23.87
CA PRO A 45 -36.37 -25.54 24.98
C PRO A 45 -37.49 -24.55 25.37
N ASP A 46 -38.69 -25.11 25.56
CA ASP A 46 -39.96 -24.50 25.95
C ASP A 46 -39.95 -23.76 27.30
N VAL A 47 -40.58 -22.57 27.37
CA VAL A 47 -41.11 -21.92 28.59
C VAL A 47 -42.42 -21.18 28.25
N PRO A 48 -43.47 -21.18 29.12
CA PRO A 48 -44.86 -21.05 28.69
C PRO A 48 -45.43 -19.62 28.59
N ARG A 49 -46.63 -19.60 28.00
CA ARG A 49 -47.42 -18.52 27.39
C ARG A 49 -47.96 -17.42 28.32
N GLY A 50 -48.16 -16.25 27.71
CA GLY A 50 -49.11 -15.18 28.07
C GLY A 50 -48.39 -13.83 28.17
N VAL A 51 -48.62 -12.82 27.32
CA VAL A 51 -49.89 -12.21 26.93
C VAL A 51 -49.81 -11.62 25.52
N SER A 52 -50.95 -11.69 24.84
CA SER A 52 -51.28 -11.36 23.45
C SER A 52 -51.16 -9.88 23.03
N VAL A 53 -50.67 -9.65 21.80
CA VAL A 53 -51.16 -8.60 20.88
C VAL A 53 -51.27 -9.20 19.47
N PRO A 54 -52.43 -9.11 18.78
CA PRO A 54 -52.66 -9.69 17.44
C PRO A 54 -52.57 -8.57 16.35
N PRO A 55 -52.78 -8.86 15.04
CA PRO A 55 -51.70 -9.25 14.15
C PRO A 55 -51.69 -8.47 12.79
N THR A 56 -50.63 -8.64 11.99
CA THR A 56 -50.60 -8.82 10.50
C THR A 56 -51.30 -7.78 9.59
N LEU A 57 -50.87 -7.38 8.40
CA LEU A 57 -49.98 -7.77 7.28
C LEU A 57 -49.61 -6.40 6.61
N GLU A 58 -48.67 -6.18 5.69
CA GLU A 58 -48.22 -6.95 4.55
C GLU A 58 -47.02 -6.21 3.91
N ARG A 59 -46.27 -6.94 3.09
CA ARG A 59 -45.09 -6.51 2.31
C ARG A 59 -45.42 -5.39 1.33
N HIS A 60 -44.51 -4.43 1.14
CA HIS A 60 -44.30 -3.81 -0.17
C HIS A 60 -42.82 -3.45 -0.43
N GLN A 61 -42.50 -3.56 -1.71
CA GLN A 61 -41.21 -3.56 -2.41
C GLN A 61 -40.41 -2.24 -2.33
N PRO A 62 -39.11 -2.26 -2.70
CA PRO A 62 -38.27 -1.06 -2.74
C PRO A 62 -38.77 -0.03 -3.77
N ILE A 63 -38.76 1.23 -3.34
CA ILE A 63 -39.12 2.40 -4.13
C ILE A 63 -38.11 2.57 -5.27
N SER A 64 -38.64 2.54 -6.49
CA SER A 64 -37.92 2.83 -7.73
C SER A 64 -37.61 4.32 -7.86
N SER A 65 -36.45 4.62 -8.43
CA SER A 65 -36.00 5.94 -8.85
C SER A 65 -37.03 6.68 -9.70
N PRO A 66 -37.19 8.01 -9.59
CA PRO A 66 -38.11 8.75 -10.44
C PRO A 66 -37.58 8.81 -11.89
N ARG A 67 -38.36 8.24 -12.82
CA ARG A 67 -38.18 8.41 -14.26
C ARG A 67 -38.49 9.85 -14.66
N CYS A 68 -37.46 10.62 -15.04
CA CYS A 68 -37.65 11.90 -15.72
C CYS A 68 -38.38 11.68 -17.06
N HIS A 69 -39.64 12.12 -17.15
CA HIS A 69 -40.36 12.21 -18.42
C HIS A 69 -39.85 13.43 -19.19
N GLY A 70 -39.34 13.18 -20.40
CA GLY A 70 -38.94 14.22 -21.33
C GLY A 70 -40.13 15.10 -21.71
N ARG A 71 -40.00 16.41 -21.44
CA ARG A 71 -40.62 17.45 -22.26
C ARG A 71 -39.51 18.35 -22.76
N ALA A 72 -39.33 18.34 -24.07
CA ALA A 72 -38.42 19.23 -24.77
C ALA A 72 -38.88 20.68 -24.58
N CYS A 73 -38.11 21.47 -23.84
CA CYS A 73 -38.21 22.93 -23.87
C CYS A 73 -37.11 23.43 -24.81
N GLY A 74 -37.52 23.85 -26.01
CA GLY A 74 -36.65 24.53 -26.95
C GLY A 74 -36.32 25.94 -26.45
N ARG A 75 -35.07 26.36 -26.69
CA ARG A 75 -34.45 27.66 -26.39
C ARG A 75 -33.81 27.82 -25.00
N CYS A 76 -32.69 27.14 -24.82
CA CYS A 76 -31.53 27.76 -24.18
C CYS A 76 -30.26 27.26 -24.87
N GLY A 77 -29.45 28.19 -25.39
CA GLY A 77 -28.16 27.92 -26.04
C GLY A 77 -27.06 27.65 -25.01
N CYS A 78 -27.27 26.71 -24.10
CA CYS A 78 -26.21 26.14 -23.27
C CYS A 78 -25.76 24.87 -23.98
N GLY A 79 -24.62 24.92 -24.65
CA GLY A 79 -23.93 23.72 -25.09
C GLY A 79 -23.69 22.84 -23.87
N ALA A 80 -24.49 21.79 -23.73
CA ALA A 80 -24.19 20.72 -22.80
C ALA A 80 -22.84 20.17 -23.24
N LEU A 81 -21.79 20.47 -22.49
CA LEU A 81 -20.58 19.67 -22.50
C LEU A 81 -21.08 18.24 -22.25
N LEU A 82 -21.08 17.39 -23.27
CA LEU A 82 -21.20 15.96 -23.04
C LEU A 82 -20.05 15.62 -22.12
N MET A 83 -20.33 15.46 -20.82
CA MET A 83 -19.40 14.80 -19.91
C MET A 83 -19.20 13.42 -20.53
N ALA A 84 -18.02 13.17 -21.09
CA ALA A 84 -17.65 11.84 -21.55
C ALA A 84 -17.93 10.86 -20.40
N ALA A 85 -18.54 9.71 -20.71
CA ALA A 85 -18.72 8.67 -19.71
C ALA A 85 -17.36 8.43 -19.03
N PRO A 86 -17.32 8.27 -17.69
CA PRO A 86 -16.06 8.06 -17.00
C PRO A 86 -15.31 6.89 -17.64
N PRO A 87 -13.98 6.98 -17.80
CA PRO A 87 -13.20 5.91 -18.41
C PRO A 87 -13.51 4.61 -17.69
N ARG A 88 -13.88 3.58 -18.47
CA ARG A 88 -14.23 2.28 -17.90
C ARG A 88 -13.03 1.69 -17.17
N ALA A 89 -13.27 1.13 -15.99
CA ALA A 89 -12.28 0.34 -15.28
C ALA A 89 -11.98 -0.93 -16.09
N GLY A 90 -10.70 -1.31 -16.13
CA GLY A 90 -10.30 -2.61 -16.67
C GLY A 90 -10.49 -3.68 -15.63
N VAL A 91 -11.11 -4.80 -16.01
CA VAL A 91 -11.38 -5.93 -15.10
C VAL A 91 -10.78 -7.20 -15.67
N TRP A 92 -10.11 -7.97 -14.82
CA TRP A 92 -9.64 -9.31 -15.13
C TRP A 92 -9.95 -10.23 -13.96
N LEU A 93 -10.39 -11.45 -14.28
CA LEU A 93 -10.76 -12.45 -13.27
C LEU A 93 -9.75 -13.60 -13.30
N CYS A 94 -9.03 -13.78 -12.20
CA CYS A 94 -8.41 -15.05 -11.88
C CYS A 94 -9.51 -16.02 -11.43
N ARG A 95 -9.42 -17.29 -11.80
CA ARG A 95 -10.38 -18.31 -11.34
C ARG A 95 -10.08 -18.77 -9.92
N GLN A 96 -8.88 -18.50 -9.41
CA GLN A 96 -8.43 -18.89 -8.09
C GLN A 96 -8.37 -17.69 -7.16
N PRO A 97 -8.50 -17.92 -5.83
CA PRO A 97 -8.34 -16.86 -4.86
C PRO A 97 -7.01 -16.15 -5.01
N SER A 98 -7.02 -14.81 -4.92
CA SER A 98 -5.84 -13.99 -5.13
C SER A 98 -5.66 -12.98 -4.01
N ARG A 99 -4.41 -12.70 -3.62
CA ARG A 99 -4.13 -11.83 -2.47
C ARG A 99 -3.23 -10.65 -2.78
N VAL A 100 -2.44 -10.76 -3.84
CA VAL A 100 -1.38 -9.78 -4.13
C VAL A 100 -1.39 -9.35 -5.58
N VAL A 101 -1.19 -8.05 -5.75
CA VAL A 101 -0.89 -7.42 -7.04
C VAL A 101 0.34 -6.54 -6.89
N ALA A 102 1.25 -6.61 -7.84
CA ALA A 102 2.43 -5.75 -7.93
C ALA A 102 2.57 -5.20 -9.36
N ALA A 103 2.90 -3.91 -9.48
CA ALA A 103 3.22 -3.33 -10.77
C ALA A 103 4.60 -3.81 -11.24
N VAL A 104 4.70 -4.16 -12.52
CA VAL A 104 5.93 -4.65 -13.13
C VAL A 104 6.63 -3.46 -13.79
N PRO A 105 7.87 -3.11 -13.38
CA PRO A 105 8.66 -2.12 -14.10
C PRO A 105 8.87 -2.56 -15.55
N GLY A 106 8.67 -1.68 -16.53
CA GLY A 106 8.72 -2.06 -17.93
C GLY A 106 8.62 -0.88 -18.90
N ASP A 107 8.28 -1.19 -20.15
CA ASP A 107 8.23 -0.20 -21.23
C ASP A 107 7.24 0.93 -20.91
N PRO A 108 7.65 2.20 -21.10
CA PRO A 108 6.76 3.34 -20.97
C PRO A 108 5.50 3.16 -21.84
N GLY A 109 4.33 3.38 -21.25
CA GLY A 109 3.02 3.22 -21.92
C GLY A 109 2.44 1.80 -21.92
N ARG A 110 3.11 0.81 -21.30
CA ARG A 110 2.50 -0.50 -21.02
C ARG A 110 2.29 -0.67 -19.53
N HIS A 111 1.04 -0.86 -19.11
CA HIS A 111 0.70 -1.09 -17.70
C HIS A 111 0.67 -2.59 -17.44
N ARG A 112 1.78 -3.14 -16.94
CA ARG A 112 1.86 -4.56 -16.55
C ARG A 112 1.76 -4.73 -15.04
N PHE A 113 1.01 -5.73 -14.64
CA PHE A 113 0.84 -6.12 -13.25
C PHE A 113 1.05 -7.63 -13.10
N MET A 114 1.60 -8.04 -11.96
CA MET A 114 1.69 -9.44 -11.55
C MET A 114 0.65 -9.71 -10.48
N VAL A 115 -0.15 -10.76 -10.66
CA VAL A 115 -1.15 -11.23 -9.68
C VAL A 115 -0.76 -12.63 -9.22
N GLY A 116 -0.72 -12.85 -7.91
CA GLY A 116 -0.42 -14.14 -7.30
C GLY A 116 -1.65 -14.77 -6.65
N THR A 117 -1.85 -16.07 -6.89
CA THR A 117 -2.95 -16.84 -6.30
C THR A 117 -2.55 -17.47 -4.96
N CYS A 118 -3.55 -17.79 -4.15
CA CYS A 118 -3.39 -18.40 -2.83
C CYS A 118 -4.46 -19.47 -2.55
N ASP A 119 -4.70 -20.34 -3.54
CA ASP A 119 -5.58 -21.50 -3.42
C ASP A 119 -4.91 -22.58 -2.54
N LEU A 120 -5.70 -23.25 -1.72
CA LEU A 120 -5.27 -24.33 -0.81
C LEU A 120 -5.47 -25.73 -1.40
N GLN A 121 -6.33 -25.85 -2.42
CA GLN A 121 -6.74 -27.12 -3.03
C GLN A 121 -6.10 -27.30 -4.41
N ASN A 122 -5.97 -26.21 -5.17
CA ASN A 122 -5.44 -26.22 -6.52
C ASN A 122 -4.01 -25.69 -6.58
N LYS A 123 -3.32 -25.98 -7.68
CA LYS A 123 -2.01 -25.39 -7.95
C LYS A 123 -2.14 -23.87 -8.07
N ASN A 124 -1.21 -23.17 -7.42
CA ASN A 124 -1.11 -21.74 -7.49
C ASN A 124 -0.39 -21.28 -8.77
N GLN A 125 -0.64 -20.03 -9.14
CA GLN A 125 -0.13 -19.40 -10.35
C GLN A 125 0.25 -17.96 -10.09
N ILE A 126 1.19 -17.47 -10.88
CA ILE A 126 1.47 -16.04 -11.01
C ILE A 126 1.11 -15.64 -12.43
N HIS A 127 0.27 -14.61 -12.55
CA HIS A 127 -0.22 -14.09 -13.82
C HIS A 127 0.41 -12.73 -14.09
N VAL A 128 1.05 -12.57 -15.24
CA VAL A 128 1.46 -11.27 -15.79
C VAL A 128 0.35 -10.78 -16.69
N VAL A 129 -0.33 -9.73 -16.27
CA VAL A 129 -1.42 -9.11 -17.02
C VAL A 129 -1.00 -7.74 -17.55
N GLU A 130 -1.59 -7.33 -18.67
CA GLU A 130 -1.38 -6.02 -19.27
C GLU A 130 -2.72 -5.31 -19.46
N PHE A 131 -2.78 -4.06 -19.04
CA PHE A 131 -3.91 -3.17 -19.24
C PHE A 131 -3.66 -2.24 -20.44
N SER A 132 -4.65 -2.18 -21.34
CA SER A 132 -4.68 -1.26 -22.48
C SER A 132 -5.50 -0.03 -22.14
N GLU A 133 -4.88 1.15 -22.18
CA GLU A 133 -5.61 2.39 -21.92
C GLU A 133 -6.64 2.74 -23.01
N GLU A 134 -6.39 2.30 -24.25
CA GLU A 134 -7.26 2.61 -25.38
C GLU A 134 -8.56 1.82 -25.33
N THR A 135 -8.48 0.53 -25.00
CA THR A 135 -9.65 -0.37 -24.98
C THR A 135 -10.24 -0.54 -23.58
N ALA A 136 -9.52 -0.11 -22.54
CA ALA A 136 -9.82 -0.42 -21.13
C ALA A 136 -9.91 -1.93 -20.85
N GLU A 137 -9.24 -2.75 -21.66
CA GLU A 137 -9.20 -4.19 -21.47
C GLU A 137 -7.95 -4.61 -20.70
N VAL A 138 -8.11 -5.67 -19.91
CA VAL A 138 -6.99 -6.31 -19.21
C VAL A 138 -6.84 -7.73 -19.76
N SER A 139 -5.64 -8.05 -20.23
CA SER A 139 -5.33 -9.35 -20.84
C SER A 139 -4.18 -10.04 -20.10
N CYS A 140 -4.31 -11.34 -19.85
CA CYS A 140 -3.21 -12.14 -19.32
C CYS A 140 -2.21 -12.43 -20.45
N LYS A 141 -0.95 -12.02 -20.26
CA LYS A 141 0.12 -12.22 -21.25
C LYS A 141 0.93 -13.47 -20.98
N GLN A 142 1.12 -13.78 -19.70
CA GLN A 142 1.89 -14.93 -19.26
C GLN A 142 1.35 -15.42 -17.93
N SER A 143 1.40 -16.73 -17.74
CA SER A 143 1.16 -17.34 -16.43
C SER A 143 2.10 -18.50 -16.21
N PHE A 144 2.52 -18.71 -14.97
CA PHE A 144 3.34 -19.85 -14.60
C PHE A 144 2.89 -20.41 -13.26
N GLU A 145 2.96 -21.74 -13.13
CA GLU A 145 2.58 -22.45 -11.91
C GLU A 145 3.60 -22.23 -10.80
N ILE A 146 3.14 -22.21 -9.55
CA ILE A 146 3.97 -22.18 -8.35
C ILE A 146 3.33 -23.10 -7.30
N GLU A 147 4.15 -23.81 -6.54
CA GLU A 147 3.67 -24.78 -5.54
C GLU A 147 3.11 -24.11 -4.29
N ASP A 148 3.56 -22.88 -4.01
CA ASP A 148 3.25 -22.16 -2.79
C ASP A 148 2.04 -21.23 -3.00
N GLU A 149 1.33 -20.92 -1.91
CA GLU A 149 0.50 -19.73 -1.91
C GLU A 149 1.37 -18.48 -2.12
N VAL A 150 0.85 -17.50 -2.88
CA VAL A 150 1.55 -16.24 -3.15
C VAL A 150 0.87 -15.10 -2.42
N TRP A 151 1.49 -14.64 -1.34
CA TRP A 151 0.97 -13.54 -0.51
C TRP A 151 1.68 -12.22 -0.77
N LEU A 152 2.90 -12.27 -1.32
CA LEU A 152 3.73 -11.13 -1.66
C LEU A 152 4.42 -11.35 -3.01
N ILE A 153 4.48 -10.29 -3.81
CA ILE A 153 5.25 -10.21 -5.05
C ILE A 153 6.03 -8.90 -5.00
N SER A 154 7.34 -8.96 -5.20
CA SER A 154 8.22 -7.81 -5.25
C SER A 154 9.13 -7.94 -6.47
N PRO A 155 8.77 -7.33 -7.61
CA PRO A 155 9.64 -7.27 -8.78
C PRO A 155 10.95 -6.55 -8.45
N SER A 156 12.06 -7.03 -9.00
CA SER A 156 13.36 -6.38 -8.81
C SER A 156 13.35 -4.99 -9.47
N PRO A 157 13.85 -3.95 -8.79
CA PRO A 157 13.95 -2.62 -9.37
C PRO A 157 15.07 -2.51 -10.42
N SER A 158 16.08 -3.38 -10.38
CA SER A 158 17.23 -3.34 -11.30
C SER A 158 17.19 -4.41 -12.39
N ASP A 159 16.39 -5.47 -12.22
CA ASP A 159 16.31 -6.59 -13.17
C ASP A 159 14.85 -6.93 -13.48
N SER A 160 14.41 -6.62 -14.69
CA SER A 160 13.03 -6.85 -15.15
C SER A 160 12.64 -8.33 -15.22
N GLN A 161 13.61 -9.23 -15.17
CA GLN A 161 13.40 -10.68 -15.23
C GLN A 161 13.33 -11.33 -13.86
N THR A 162 13.71 -10.62 -12.79
CA THR A 162 13.78 -11.18 -11.44
C THR A 162 12.64 -10.67 -10.57
N VAL A 163 11.98 -11.61 -9.89
CA VAL A 163 10.85 -11.34 -8.99
C VAL A 163 11.05 -12.11 -7.69
N LEU A 164 10.84 -11.44 -6.57
CA LEU A 164 10.80 -12.06 -5.25
C LEU A 164 9.34 -12.38 -4.88
N THR A 165 9.09 -13.59 -4.40
CA THR A 165 7.76 -14.00 -3.93
C THR A 165 7.82 -14.60 -2.55
N SER A 166 6.76 -14.43 -1.76
CA SER A 166 6.63 -15.06 -0.46
C SER A 166 5.19 -15.44 -0.16
N GLY A 167 5.02 -16.50 0.64
CA GLY A 167 3.74 -16.95 1.16
C GLY A 167 3.91 -18.22 1.99
N LEU A 168 3.08 -19.23 1.72
CA LEU A 168 3.09 -20.49 2.44
C LEU A 168 3.26 -21.68 1.49
N CYS A 169 4.15 -22.59 1.86
CA CYS A 169 4.31 -23.89 1.22
C CYS A 169 3.61 -24.96 2.06
N HIS A 170 2.79 -25.80 1.42
CA HIS A 170 2.10 -26.92 2.05
C HIS A 170 2.72 -28.23 1.61
N SER A 171 3.39 -28.92 2.54
CA SER A 171 4.01 -30.22 2.27
C SER A 171 3.85 -31.16 3.47
N GLY A 172 3.44 -32.40 3.21
CA GLY A 172 3.28 -33.42 4.24
C GLY A 172 2.32 -33.04 5.38
N GLY A 173 1.27 -32.27 5.08
CA GLY A 173 0.28 -31.81 6.06
C GLY A 173 0.76 -30.68 6.98
N LYS A 174 1.97 -30.13 6.74
CA LYS A 174 2.50 -28.95 7.44
C LYS A 174 2.53 -27.76 6.51
N SER A 175 2.26 -26.58 7.07
CA SER A 175 2.45 -25.30 6.39
C SER A 175 3.75 -24.66 6.89
N SER A 176 4.56 -24.17 5.96
CA SER A 176 5.85 -23.52 6.25
C SER A 176 5.98 -22.23 5.44
N PRO A 177 6.63 -21.19 5.98
CA PRO A 177 6.84 -19.97 5.23
C PRO A 177 7.71 -20.23 4.01
N SER A 178 7.36 -19.60 2.89
CA SER A 178 8.10 -19.70 1.66
C SER A 178 8.64 -18.36 1.21
N LEU A 179 9.86 -18.38 0.66
CA LEU A 179 10.50 -17.26 0.01
C LEU A 179 11.20 -17.79 -1.23
N ARG A 180 10.82 -17.30 -2.41
CA ARG A 180 11.36 -17.76 -3.70
C ARG A 180 11.85 -16.61 -4.54
N LEU A 181 12.93 -16.85 -5.26
CA LEU A 181 13.38 -16.01 -6.35
C LEU A 181 12.92 -16.63 -7.66
N ILE A 182 12.15 -15.88 -8.43
CA ILE A 182 11.64 -16.27 -9.72
C ILE A 182 12.42 -15.50 -10.77
N ARG A 183 12.97 -16.21 -11.75
CA ARG A 183 13.59 -15.61 -12.93
C ARG A 183 12.85 -16.06 -14.18
N THR A 184 12.42 -15.11 -14.99
CA THR A 184 11.81 -15.37 -16.30
C THR A 184 12.82 -15.05 -17.39
N ASP A 185 12.89 -15.84 -18.45
CA ASP A 185 13.67 -15.47 -19.66
C ASP A 185 12.75 -15.31 -20.89
N GLY A 186 11.47 -15.02 -20.63
CA GLY A 186 10.39 -14.94 -21.61
C GLY A 186 9.74 -16.28 -21.95
N SER A 187 10.42 -17.42 -21.75
CA SER A 187 9.85 -18.74 -22.10
C SER A 187 10.04 -19.81 -21.03
N GLN A 188 11.14 -19.77 -20.30
CA GLN A 188 11.40 -20.58 -19.12
C GLN A 188 11.24 -19.75 -17.86
N VAL A 189 10.77 -20.42 -16.81
CA VAL A 189 10.62 -19.84 -15.48
C VAL A 189 11.45 -20.68 -14.52
N SER A 190 12.55 -20.11 -14.04
CA SER A 190 13.35 -20.70 -12.98
C SER A 190 12.78 -20.27 -11.64
N GLN A 191 12.42 -21.23 -10.80
CA GLN A 191 11.92 -21.00 -9.45
C GLN A 191 12.92 -21.54 -8.46
N GLN A 192 13.58 -20.62 -7.76
CA GLN A 192 14.58 -20.97 -6.78
C GLN A 192 14.01 -20.75 -5.37
N PRO A 193 13.73 -21.80 -4.59
CA PRO A 193 13.48 -21.64 -3.17
C PRO A 193 14.74 -21.08 -2.53
N LEU A 194 14.58 -19.96 -1.83
CA LEU A 194 15.68 -19.36 -1.12
C LEU A 194 15.77 -20.07 0.23
N ALA A 195 16.75 -20.97 0.36
CA ALA A 195 16.95 -21.75 1.57
C ALA A 195 17.10 -20.79 2.76
N LEU A 196 16.14 -20.87 3.67
CA LEU A 196 16.09 -20.10 4.92
C LEU A 196 16.98 -20.74 5.99
N SER A 197 18.01 -21.49 5.56
CA SER A 197 18.74 -22.50 6.31
C SER A 197 19.72 -21.90 7.32
N ASP A 198 19.19 -21.09 8.22
CA ASP A 198 19.84 -20.74 9.47
C ASP A 198 19.00 -21.37 10.59
N GLU A 199 19.41 -22.56 11.03
CA GLU A 199 18.75 -23.33 12.10
C GLU A 199 18.53 -22.48 13.37
N ASP A 200 19.40 -21.49 13.59
CA ASP A 200 19.39 -20.64 14.78
C ASP A 200 18.27 -19.58 14.77
N ASN A 201 17.71 -19.21 13.61
CA ASN A 201 16.60 -18.26 13.55
C ASN A 201 15.80 -18.39 12.24
N PRO A 202 14.94 -19.43 12.13
CA PRO A 202 14.13 -19.66 10.94
C PRO A 202 13.14 -18.51 10.73
N LEU A 203 12.82 -18.19 9.47
CA LEU A 203 11.73 -17.23 9.22
C LEU A 203 10.43 -17.81 9.78
N SER A 204 9.65 -16.93 10.40
CA SER A 204 8.27 -17.21 10.74
C SER A 204 7.33 -16.74 9.61
N ALA A 205 6.07 -16.44 9.92
CA ALA A 205 5.11 -15.97 8.92
C ALA A 205 5.54 -14.64 8.31
N VAL A 206 6.13 -14.68 7.10
CA VAL A 206 6.59 -13.51 6.36
C VAL A 206 5.44 -12.53 6.13
N LYS A 207 5.68 -11.26 6.48
CA LYS A 207 4.72 -10.16 6.35
C LYS A 207 5.10 -9.18 5.27
N THR A 208 6.39 -9.05 5.01
CA THR A 208 6.92 -8.16 3.99
C THR A 208 8.25 -8.70 3.49
N ALA A 209 8.48 -8.59 2.19
CA ALA A 209 9.74 -8.90 1.54
C ALA A 209 9.98 -7.84 0.46
N LEU A 210 11.05 -7.05 0.59
CA LEU A 210 11.32 -5.87 -0.22
C LEU A 210 12.76 -5.89 -0.73
N TRP A 211 12.98 -5.36 -1.93
CA TRP A 211 14.31 -5.00 -2.41
C TRP A 211 14.82 -3.74 -1.71
N ASP A 212 16.11 -3.71 -1.37
CA ASP A 212 16.75 -2.50 -0.88
C ASP A 212 16.99 -1.54 -2.06
N PRO A 213 16.34 -0.36 -2.09
CA PRO A 213 16.50 0.58 -3.20
C PRO A 213 17.91 1.19 -3.26
N HIS A 214 18.69 1.09 -2.19
CA HIS A 214 20.03 1.66 -2.07
C HIS A 214 21.16 0.65 -2.28
N GLN A 215 20.82 -0.65 -2.35
CA GLN A 215 21.79 -1.74 -2.46
C GLN A 215 21.31 -2.80 -3.44
N GLU A 216 21.95 -2.83 -4.60
CA GLU A 216 21.65 -3.82 -5.62
C GLU A 216 21.83 -5.24 -5.07
N GLY A 217 20.85 -6.10 -5.34
CA GLY A 217 20.86 -7.49 -4.89
C GLY A 217 20.59 -7.69 -3.41
N CYS A 218 20.33 -6.64 -2.61
CA CYS A 218 19.95 -6.80 -1.21
C CYS A 218 18.41 -6.83 -1.06
N ILE A 219 17.94 -7.72 -0.20
CA ILE A 219 16.52 -7.83 0.17
C ILE A 219 16.37 -7.74 1.69
N VAL A 220 15.21 -7.25 2.11
CA VAL A 220 14.81 -7.19 3.51
C VAL A 220 13.50 -7.92 3.69
N VAL A 221 13.48 -8.84 4.65
CA VAL A 221 12.34 -9.70 4.96
C VAL A 221 11.93 -9.43 6.39
N ALA A 222 10.70 -8.97 6.58
CA ALA A 222 10.08 -8.86 7.88
C ALA A 222 9.11 -10.04 8.06
N ASP A 223 9.38 -10.86 9.06
CA ASP A 223 8.46 -11.88 9.53
C ASP A 223 7.74 -11.40 10.79
N ALA A 224 7.00 -12.28 11.48
CA ALA A 224 6.24 -11.89 12.65
C ALA A 224 7.10 -11.40 13.83
N GLU A 225 8.38 -11.78 13.94
CA GLU A 225 9.20 -11.54 15.14
C GLU A 225 10.50 -10.79 14.86
N ALA A 226 10.97 -10.82 13.61
CA ALA A 226 12.24 -10.24 13.20
C ALA A 226 12.18 -9.58 11.82
N VAL A 227 13.13 -8.67 11.62
CA VAL A 227 13.52 -8.15 10.30
C VAL A 227 14.91 -8.70 9.99
N GLN A 228 15.04 -9.34 8.84
CA GLN A 228 16.28 -9.96 8.38
C GLN A 228 16.68 -9.36 7.03
N THR A 229 17.96 -9.06 6.86
CA THR A 229 18.50 -8.58 5.58
C THR A 229 19.36 -9.66 4.93
N PHE A 230 19.26 -9.78 3.61
CA PHE A 230 19.98 -10.78 2.84
C PHE A 230 20.58 -10.16 1.58
N ASN A 231 21.74 -10.65 1.16
CA ASN A 231 22.25 -10.42 -0.18
C ASN A 231 21.92 -11.62 -1.08
N VAL A 232 21.38 -11.34 -2.26
CA VAL A 232 20.99 -12.26 -3.32
C VAL A 232 22.15 -12.35 -4.32
N GLY A 233 23.06 -13.29 -4.08
CA GLY A 233 24.25 -13.50 -4.92
C GLY A 233 24.38 -14.96 -5.34
N GLY A 234 24.58 -15.22 -6.64
CA GLY A 234 24.86 -16.57 -7.15
C GLY A 234 23.80 -17.63 -6.82
N GLY A 235 22.55 -17.22 -6.61
CA GLY A 235 21.45 -18.11 -6.22
C GLY A 235 21.48 -18.56 -4.75
N LYS A 236 22.24 -17.89 -3.88
CA LYS A 236 22.17 -18.13 -2.43
C LYS A 236 21.82 -16.83 -1.71
N LEU A 237 21.06 -16.95 -0.62
CA LEU A 237 20.90 -15.87 0.34
C LEU A 237 22.05 -15.93 1.34
N SER A 238 22.71 -14.79 1.53
CA SER A 238 23.62 -14.60 2.67
C SER A 238 22.99 -13.60 3.62
N ARG A 239 22.63 -14.07 4.82
CA ARG A 239 22.05 -13.22 5.87
C ARG A 239 23.11 -12.25 6.39
N GLN A 240 22.76 -10.97 6.48
CA GLN A 240 23.66 -9.92 6.95
C GLN A 240 23.27 -9.40 8.33
N VAL A 241 22.00 -9.09 8.54
CA VAL A 241 21.49 -8.52 9.80
C VAL A 241 20.22 -9.25 10.22
N THR A 242 20.11 -9.53 11.51
CA THR A 242 18.88 -10.00 12.16
C THR A 242 18.54 -9.00 13.26
N LEU A 243 17.34 -8.44 13.19
CA LEU A 243 16.81 -7.48 14.14
C LEU A 243 15.50 -8.01 14.72
N HIS A 244 15.48 -8.29 16.01
CA HIS A 244 14.24 -8.71 16.70
C HIS A 244 13.37 -7.49 16.98
N VAL A 245 12.14 -7.50 16.45
CA VAL A 245 11.18 -6.39 16.63
C VAL A 245 10.33 -6.55 17.90
N GLY A 246 10.42 -7.71 18.54
CA GLY A 246 9.90 -8.04 19.88
C GLY A 246 8.40 -8.27 19.97
N GLN A 247 7.61 -7.71 19.06
CA GLN A 247 6.16 -7.94 18.94
C GLN A 247 5.79 -8.33 17.52
N ARG A 248 4.57 -8.86 17.36
CA ARG A 248 4.07 -9.39 16.09
C ARG A 248 4.04 -8.32 15.02
N CYS A 249 5.05 -8.30 14.16
CA CYS A 249 5.10 -7.43 12.99
C CYS A 249 3.89 -7.71 12.09
N MET A 250 3.32 -6.65 11.54
CA MET A 250 2.20 -6.68 10.62
C MET A 250 2.60 -6.18 9.23
N GLY A 251 3.54 -5.24 9.15
CA GLY A 251 4.08 -4.70 7.91
C GLY A 251 5.39 -3.96 8.16
N ALA A 252 6.19 -3.83 7.11
CA ALA A 252 7.45 -3.11 7.13
C ALA A 252 7.66 -2.30 5.83
N CYS A 253 8.46 -1.25 5.89
CA CYS A 253 8.88 -0.51 4.71
C CYS A 253 10.28 0.07 4.92
N LEU A 254 11.09 0.08 3.86
CA LEU A 254 12.42 0.72 3.86
C LEU A 254 12.28 2.21 3.60
N ASP A 255 13.12 3.01 4.24
CA ASP A 255 13.15 4.45 3.97
C ASP A 255 13.84 4.71 2.60
N PRO A 256 13.14 5.30 1.62
CA PRO A 256 13.72 5.60 0.31
C PRO A 256 14.75 6.74 0.36
N HIS A 257 14.81 7.52 1.44
CA HIS A 257 15.75 8.63 1.63
C HIS A 257 16.94 8.24 2.49
N HIS A 258 16.75 7.33 3.45
CA HIS A 258 17.79 6.91 4.41
C HIS A 258 18.05 5.40 4.36
N ARG A 259 19.10 4.99 3.64
CA ARG A 259 19.53 3.58 3.46
C ARG A 259 19.54 2.71 4.71
N GLN A 260 19.82 3.29 5.87
CA GLN A 260 19.99 2.53 7.11
C GLN A 260 18.71 2.48 7.96
N GLN A 261 17.58 2.99 7.46
CA GLN A 261 16.34 3.05 8.22
C GLN A 261 15.25 2.18 7.62
N LEU A 262 14.52 1.52 8.50
CA LEU A 262 13.33 0.73 8.18
C LEU A 262 12.27 0.98 9.24
N SER A 263 11.02 1.14 8.83
CA SER A 263 9.88 1.20 9.75
C SER A 263 9.09 -0.09 9.73
N THR A 264 8.58 -0.48 10.90
CA THR A 264 7.67 -1.61 11.10
C THR A 264 6.44 -1.15 11.87
N VAL A 265 5.33 -1.82 11.64
CA VAL A 265 4.13 -1.71 12.45
C VAL A 265 3.77 -3.04 13.09
N ASP A 266 3.26 -2.97 14.32
CA ASP A 266 2.74 -4.12 15.08
C ASP A 266 1.36 -3.79 15.68
N ASP A 267 1.03 -4.31 16.86
CA ASP A 267 -0.24 -4.23 17.59
C ASP A 267 -0.62 -2.79 18.05
N GLY A 268 -0.61 -1.85 17.11
CA GLY A 268 -0.94 -0.45 17.30
C GLY A 268 0.29 0.47 17.45
N HIS A 269 1.52 -0.03 17.28
CA HIS A 269 2.73 0.80 17.38
C HIS A 269 3.44 0.95 16.03
N LEU A 270 4.11 2.09 15.87
CA LEU A 270 5.05 2.36 14.80
C LEU A 270 6.46 2.38 15.40
N LYS A 271 7.37 1.64 14.81
CA LYS A 271 8.78 1.60 15.20
C LYS A 271 9.66 1.81 13.98
N THR A 272 10.70 2.61 14.13
CA THR A 272 11.74 2.80 13.12
C THR A 272 13.06 2.32 13.68
N TRP A 273 13.81 1.60 12.87
CA TRP A 273 15.02 0.90 13.26
C TRP A 273 16.20 1.36 12.43
N ASP A 274 17.38 1.46 13.06
CA ASP A 274 18.66 1.64 12.39
C ASP A 274 19.26 0.24 12.13
N LEU A 275 19.35 -0.13 10.86
CA LEU A 275 19.83 -1.44 10.41
C LEU A 275 21.33 -1.65 10.67
N ARG A 276 22.14 -0.58 10.71
CA ARG A 276 23.59 -0.66 10.97
C ARG A 276 23.87 -0.97 12.43
N THR A 277 23.08 -0.39 13.35
CA THR A 277 23.25 -0.62 14.80
C THR A 277 22.34 -1.71 15.35
N SER A 278 21.36 -2.15 14.55
CA SER A 278 20.29 -3.06 14.97
C SER A 278 19.56 -2.54 16.21
N ARG A 279 19.27 -1.24 16.25
CA ARG A 279 18.59 -0.58 17.39
C ARG A 279 17.37 0.20 16.95
N LEU A 280 16.44 0.34 17.88
CA LEU A 280 15.27 1.21 17.73
C LEU A 280 15.73 2.67 17.68
N ALA A 281 15.40 3.36 16.58
CA ALA A 281 15.69 4.78 16.37
C ALA A 281 14.51 5.66 16.81
N PHE A 282 13.30 5.33 16.37
CA PHE A 282 12.08 6.06 16.70
C PHE A 282 10.96 5.11 17.09
N ARG A 283 10.05 5.55 17.96
CA ARG A 283 8.86 4.79 18.35
C ARG A 283 7.68 5.71 18.62
N LYS A 284 6.52 5.32 18.12
CA LYS A 284 5.23 5.91 18.46
C LYS A 284 4.26 4.82 18.89
N ASP A 285 3.77 4.98 20.11
CA ASP A 285 2.72 4.13 20.65
C ASP A 285 1.32 4.64 20.31
N GLY A 286 0.39 3.69 20.13
CA GLY A 286 -1.01 4.00 19.88
C GLY A 286 -1.22 4.78 18.59
N VAL A 287 -0.55 4.38 17.50
CA VAL A 287 -0.80 4.96 16.18
C VAL A 287 -2.20 4.60 15.67
N HIS A 288 -2.77 3.47 16.09
CA HIS A 288 -4.14 3.03 15.78
C HIS A 288 -4.79 2.37 17.00
N LEU A 289 -6.12 2.45 17.12
CA LEU A 289 -6.86 1.99 18.33
C LEU A 289 -6.90 0.47 18.51
N PHE A 290 -6.96 -0.29 17.42
CA PHE A 290 -7.14 -1.75 17.46
C PHE A 290 -5.96 -2.54 16.88
N GLY A 291 -5.06 -1.87 16.14
CA GLY A 291 -3.91 -2.50 15.51
C GLY A 291 -3.50 -1.79 14.24
N ALA A 292 -2.20 -1.70 13.98
CA ALA A 292 -1.67 -1.18 12.72
C ALA A 292 -1.45 -2.35 11.75
N LYS A 293 -1.73 -2.14 10.46
CA LYS A 293 -1.70 -3.18 9.43
C LYS A 293 -0.57 -3.00 8.43
N ASP A 294 -0.27 -1.75 8.05
CA ASP A 294 0.76 -1.45 7.06
C ASP A 294 1.44 -0.12 7.35
N VAL A 295 2.62 0.05 6.78
CA VAL A 295 3.39 1.28 6.81
C VAL A 295 4.01 1.54 5.44
N ASP A 296 3.98 2.79 4.98
CA ASP A 296 4.59 3.22 3.74
C ASP A 296 5.33 4.55 3.93
N TYR A 297 6.44 4.74 3.25
CA TYR A 297 7.20 6.00 3.29
C TYR A 297 6.75 6.93 2.17
N ASN A 298 6.69 8.23 2.45
CA ASN A 298 6.52 9.21 1.39
C ASN A 298 7.81 9.26 0.54
N PRO A 299 7.76 8.95 -0.77
CA PRO A 299 8.93 8.97 -1.64
C PRO A 299 9.47 10.37 -1.91
N ASN A 300 8.69 11.43 -1.65
CA ASN A 300 9.02 12.81 -1.96
C ASN A 300 9.30 13.68 -0.71
N VAL A 301 8.91 13.21 0.49
CA VAL A 301 9.13 13.93 1.75
C VAL A 301 9.90 13.05 2.74
N PRO A 302 11.19 13.35 3.03
CA PRO A 302 11.97 12.61 4.01
C PRO A 302 11.32 12.59 5.40
N TYR A 303 11.50 11.49 6.14
CA TYR A 303 10.95 11.26 7.47
C TYR A 303 9.42 11.24 7.59
N GLN A 304 8.69 11.29 6.48
CA GLN A 304 7.23 11.17 6.52
C GLN A 304 6.79 9.73 6.22
N VAL A 305 5.92 9.20 7.08
CA VAL A 305 5.34 7.86 6.91
C VAL A 305 3.82 7.91 7.00
N LEU A 306 3.19 6.96 6.32
CA LEU A 306 1.77 6.65 6.36
C LEU A 306 1.58 5.31 7.07
N THR A 307 0.63 5.25 8.00
CA THR A 307 0.20 4.00 8.65
C THR A 307 -1.28 3.74 8.37
N THR A 308 -1.64 2.47 8.27
CA THR A 308 -3.03 2.01 8.20
C THR A 308 -3.36 1.10 9.37
N GLY A 309 -4.64 0.95 9.70
CA GLY A 309 -5.03 0.11 10.83
C GLY A 309 -6.44 -0.45 10.78
N GLU A 310 -6.76 -1.16 11.86
CA GLU A 310 -8.04 -1.82 12.10
C GLU A 310 -9.17 -0.85 12.45
N ASP A 311 -8.84 0.41 12.75
CA ASP A 311 -9.78 1.48 13.06
C ASP A 311 -10.29 2.25 11.82
N ALA A 312 -10.17 1.64 10.64
CA ALA A 312 -10.60 2.19 9.34
C ALA A 312 -9.96 3.54 8.96
N CYS A 313 -8.81 3.88 9.56
CA CYS A 313 -8.14 5.16 9.38
C CYS A 313 -6.77 5.04 8.68
N LEU A 314 -6.39 6.11 7.99
CA LEU A 314 -5.04 6.37 7.50
C LEU A 314 -4.42 7.49 8.33
N ARG A 315 -3.18 7.35 8.79
CA ARG A 315 -2.50 8.39 9.58
C ARG A 315 -1.10 8.70 9.06
N PHE A 316 -0.78 9.99 9.02
CA PHE A 316 0.48 10.53 8.52
C PHE A 316 1.32 11.02 9.69
N TRP A 317 2.61 10.70 9.68
CA TRP A 317 3.52 10.98 10.79
C TRP A 317 4.83 11.58 10.25
N ASP A 318 5.39 12.55 10.98
CA ASP A 318 6.79 12.96 10.84
C ASP A 318 7.60 12.20 11.90
N LEU A 319 8.54 11.36 11.49
CA LEU A 319 9.38 10.56 12.38
C LEU A 319 10.24 11.43 13.31
N ARG A 320 10.49 12.69 12.95
CA ARG A 320 11.21 13.66 13.80
C ARG A 320 10.30 14.29 14.86
N GLN A 321 8.98 14.23 14.68
CA GLN A 321 7.98 14.80 15.59
C GLN A 321 6.77 13.87 15.77
N LEU A 322 6.97 12.77 16.49
CA LEU A 322 5.94 11.74 16.72
C LEU A 322 4.90 12.09 17.80
N SER A 323 5.03 13.24 18.48
CA SER A 323 4.05 13.67 19.49
C SER A 323 2.67 13.90 18.89
N THR A 324 2.62 14.39 17.65
CA THR A 324 1.40 14.76 16.93
C THR A 324 1.28 14.00 15.62
N CYS A 325 0.07 13.51 15.31
CA CYS A 325 -0.25 13.03 13.97
C CYS A 325 -0.37 14.24 13.03
N LEU A 326 0.32 14.20 11.88
CA LEU A 326 0.25 15.29 10.89
C LEU A 326 -1.17 15.42 10.35
N ARG A 327 -1.75 14.29 9.95
CA ARG A 327 -3.11 14.16 9.42
C ARG A 327 -3.67 12.77 9.64
N SER A 328 -4.97 12.72 9.88
CA SER A 328 -5.77 11.49 9.91
C SER A 328 -6.85 11.60 8.84
N LEU A 329 -6.93 10.61 7.95
CA LEU A 329 -8.00 10.49 6.95
C LEU A 329 -8.88 9.29 7.32
N SER A 330 -10.20 9.50 7.29
CA SER A 330 -11.21 8.53 7.69
C SER A 330 -12.50 8.74 6.89
N GLY A 331 -13.48 7.84 7.03
CA GLY A 331 -14.79 7.95 6.39
C GLY A 331 -14.88 7.42 4.96
N GLY A 332 -13.82 6.78 4.46
CA GLY A 332 -13.82 6.05 3.18
C GLY A 332 -13.97 4.54 3.39
N HIS A 333 -13.17 3.99 4.31
CA HIS A 333 -13.28 2.61 4.75
C HIS A 333 -14.21 2.47 5.95
N HIS A 334 -14.86 1.30 6.03
CA HIS A 334 -15.76 0.91 7.15
C HIS A 334 -15.25 -0.30 7.93
N HIS A 335 -14.14 -0.90 7.48
CA HIS A 335 -13.44 -1.98 8.18
C HIS A 335 -11.92 -1.73 8.08
N TRP A 336 -11.12 -2.74 8.44
CA TRP A 336 -9.67 -2.72 8.41
C TRP A 336 -9.10 -2.25 7.08
N VAL A 337 -8.18 -1.28 7.15
CA VAL A 337 -7.40 -0.83 6.00
C VAL A 337 -6.13 -1.68 5.93
N VAL A 338 -6.11 -2.62 4.99
CA VAL A 338 -5.06 -3.65 4.89
C VAL A 338 -3.76 -3.09 4.34
N LYS A 339 -3.83 -2.19 3.33
CA LYS A 339 -2.67 -1.54 2.72
C LYS A 339 -2.99 -0.12 2.28
N ALA A 340 -1.98 0.74 2.27
CA ALA A 340 -2.05 2.03 1.58
C ALA A 340 -0.71 2.42 0.96
N ARG A 341 -0.74 3.04 -0.22
CA ARG A 341 0.47 3.38 -0.99
C ARG A 341 0.46 4.84 -1.44
N PHE A 342 1.54 5.55 -1.17
CA PHE A 342 1.79 6.85 -1.77
C PHE A 342 1.92 6.73 -3.29
N ASN A 343 1.44 7.73 -4.01
CA ASN A 343 1.81 7.90 -5.40
C ASN A 343 3.27 8.40 -5.48
N ALA A 344 4.09 7.75 -6.29
CA ALA A 344 5.51 8.08 -6.42
C ALA A 344 5.75 9.49 -6.99
N HIS A 345 4.89 9.97 -7.88
CA HIS A 345 5.06 11.25 -8.57
C HIS A 345 4.23 12.38 -7.94
N HIS A 346 3.12 12.04 -7.29
CA HIS A 346 2.13 12.97 -6.77
C HIS A 346 1.77 12.60 -5.33
N ASP A 347 2.66 12.88 -4.39
CA ASP A 347 2.53 12.45 -2.99
C ASP A 347 1.34 13.05 -2.23
N GLN A 348 0.61 14.00 -2.83
CA GLN A 348 -0.72 14.39 -2.39
C GLN A 348 -1.80 13.31 -2.60
N LEU A 349 -1.53 12.28 -3.41
CA LEU A 349 -2.44 11.17 -3.69
C LEU A 349 -1.99 9.90 -3.00
N VAL A 350 -2.94 9.22 -2.37
CA VAL A 350 -2.73 7.95 -1.66
C VAL A 350 -3.83 6.98 -2.04
N LEU A 351 -3.47 5.73 -2.31
CA LEU A 351 -4.41 4.63 -2.46
C LEU A 351 -4.50 3.83 -1.17
N SER A 352 -5.67 3.31 -0.85
CA SER A 352 -5.81 2.30 0.20
C SER A 352 -6.85 1.26 -0.15
N CYS A 353 -6.64 0.04 0.33
CA CYS A 353 -7.59 -1.05 0.19
C CYS A 353 -7.90 -1.72 1.54
N GLY A 354 -9.10 -2.27 1.67
CA GLY A 354 -9.60 -2.81 2.92
C GLY A 354 -10.39 -4.11 2.77
N THR A 355 -10.66 -4.74 3.91
CA THR A 355 -11.52 -5.94 3.98
C THR A 355 -13.01 -5.60 3.88
N ASP A 356 -13.36 -4.33 3.71
CA ASP A 356 -14.70 -3.86 3.38
C ASP A 356 -15.02 -3.95 1.88
N SER A 357 -14.17 -4.66 1.11
CA SER A 357 -14.23 -4.81 -0.35
C SER A 357 -14.01 -3.49 -1.10
N MET A 358 -13.37 -2.50 -0.47
CA MET A 358 -13.23 -1.16 -1.06
C MET A 358 -11.79 -0.85 -1.43
N LEU A 359 -11.65 -0.10 -2.53
CA LEU A 359 -10.46 0.68 -2.82
C LEU A 359 -10.82 2.17 -2.71
N CYS A 360 -9.99 2.93 -2.01
CA CYS A 360 -10.17 4.37 -1.83
C CYS A 360 -8.98 5.14 -2.41
N LEU A 361 -9.27 6.20 -3.15
CA LEU A 361 -8.31 7.22 -3.56
C LEU A 361 -8.48 8.44 -2.65
N TRP A 362 -7.38 8.88 -2.04
CA TRP A 362 -7.35 9.97 -1.07
C TRP A 362 -6.52 11.15 -1.56
N ARG A 363 -6.87 12.33 -1.05
CA ARG A 363 -6.07 13.55 -1.16
C ARG A 363 -5.52 13.91 0.22
N ALA A 364 -4.23 14.18 0.26
CA ALA A 364 -3.47 14.56 1.45
C ALA A 364 -2.56 15.76 1.16
N THR A 365 -3.10 16.79 0.50
CA THR A 365 -2.38 18.01 0.10
C THR A 365 -1.65 18.67 1.26
N SER A 366 -2.22 18.66 2.47
CA SER A 366 -1.62 19.35 3.61
C SER A 366 -0.33 18.73 4.14
N VAL A 367 -0.01 17.52 3.69
CA VAL A 367 1.21 16.78 4.07
C VAL A 367 2.10 16.43 2.86
N ALA A 368 1.72 16.86 1.66
CA ALA A 368 2.47 16.65 0.44
C ALA A 368 3.71 17.56 0.34
N SER A 369 4.63 17.21 -0.56
CA SER A 369 5.88 17.93 -0.82
C SER A 369 5.70 19.35 -1.39
N ALA A 370 4.59 19.61 -2.09
CA ALA A 370 4.35 20.89 -2.75
C ALA A 370 4.12 22.05 -1.76
N PRO A 371 4.82 23.20 -1.89
CA PRO A 371 4.76 24.27 -0.91
C PRO A 371 3.37 24.91 -0.82
N LEU A 372 2.78 24.81 0.37
CA LEU A 372 1.53 25.47 0.71
C LEU A 372 1.75 26.99 0.78
N GLY A 373 0.94 27.75 0.05
CA GLY A 373 1.05 29.22 -0.02
C GLY A 373 0.79 29.91 1.31
N GLY A 374 1.77 29.93 2.22
CA GLY A 374 1.67 30.48 3.57
C GLY A 374 0.54 29.87 4.41
N LYS A 375 0.25 30.44 5.58
CA LYS A 375 -0.79 29.94 6.51
C LYS A 375 -2.17 29.75 5.85
N ARG A 376 -2.56 30.67 4.96
CA ARG A 376 -3.82 30.58 4.21
C ARG A 376 -3.83 29.39 3.22
N GLY A 377 -2.68 29.05 2.66
CA GLY A 377 -2.50 27.87 1.82
C GLY A 377 -2.57 26.57 2.61
N GLU A 378 -2.03 26.56 3.84
CA GLU A 378 -2.09 25.40 4.74
C GLU A 378 -3.53 25.07 5.16
N GLU A 379 -4.31 26.08 5.54
CA GLU A 379 -5.73 25.88 5.90
C GLU A 379 -6.56 25.39 4.71
N ALA A 380 -6.37 25.99 3.53
CA ALA A 380 -7.04 25.56 2.31
C ALA A 380 -6.66 24.12 1.92
N ALA A 381 -5.40 23.73 2.10
CA ALA A 381 -4.97 22.36 1.85
C ALA A 381 -5.58 21.37 2.82
N ARG A 382 -5.59 21.68 4.13
CA ARG A 382 -6.26 20.85 5.14
C ARG A 382 -7.75 20.68 4.89
N ALA A 383 -8.40 21.70 4.33
CA ALA A 383 -9.79 21.63 3.91
C ALA A 383 -10.00 20.83 2.61
N SER A 384 -8.96 20.69 1.80
CA SER A 384 -8.98 19.89 0.56
C SER A 384 -8.67 18.41 0.79
N ASP A 385 -8.03 18.07 1.90
CA ASP A 385 -7.71 16.69 2.26
C ASP A 385 -8.99 15.88 2.47
N GLY A 386 -8.96 14.60 2.08
CA GLY A 386 -10.08 13.69 2.26
C GLY A 386 -10.21 12.68 1.14
N LEU A 387 -11.33 11.97 1.14
CA LEU A 387 -11.66 10.98 0.12
C LEU A 387 -11.91 11.67 -1.23
N VAL A 388 -11.20 11.25 -2.27
CA VAL A 388 -11.42 11.69 -3.65
C VAL A 388 -12.48 10.83 -4.31
N ARG A 389 -12.29 9.51 -4.25
CA ARG A 389 -13.21 8.54 -4.83
C ARG A 389 -13.10 7.20 -4.09
N LYS A 390 -14.25 6.55 -3.97
CA LYS A 390 -14.39 5.16 -3.54
C LYS A 390 -14.73 4.30 -4.76
N TYR A 391 -14.08 3.15 -4.86
CA TYR A 391 -14.24 2.17 -5.92
C TYR A 391 -14.86 0.92 -5.30
N GLU A 392 -16.01 0.51 -5.83
CA GLU A 392 -16.91 -0.53 -5.30
C GLU A 392 -17.02 -1.72 -6.26
N GLU A 393 -16.05 -1.87 -7.16
CA GLU A 393 -16.05 -2.94 -8.16
C GLU A 393 -15.72 -4.32 -7.57
N HIS A 394 -15.15 -4.41 -6.37
CA HIS A 394 -14.80 -5.67 -5.71
C HIS A 394 -15.97 -6.23 -4.91
N GLU A 395 -16.10 -7.56 -4.90
CA GLU A 395 -17.17 -8.27 -4.19
C GLU A 395 -16.67 -8.94 -2.90
N ASP A 396 -15.35 -9.01 -2.72
CA ASP A 396 -14.68 -9.57 -1.56
C ASP A 396 -13.55 -8.64 -1.07
N SER A 397 -12.96 -8.97 0.08
CA SER A 397 -11.87 -8.24 0.73
C SER A 397 -10.75 -7.90 -0.23
N CYS A 398 -10.40 -6.62 -0.30
CA CYS A 398 -9.31 -6.13 -1.13
C CYS A 398 -7.99 -6.13 -0.33
N TYR A 399 -7.10 -7.06 -0.68
CA TYR A 399 -5.87 -7.32 0.09
C TYR A 399 -4.64 -6.55 -0.40
N SER A 400 -4.64 -6.12 -1.67
CA SER A 400 -3.50 -5.44 -2.26
C SER A 400 -3.93 -4.41 -3.30
N CYS A 401 -3.21 -3.29 -3.30
CA CYS A 401 -3.30 -2.24 -4.31
C CYS A 401 -1.89 -1.73 -4.66
N CYS A 402 -1.72 -1.24 -5.89
CA CYS A 402 -0.47 -0.65 -6.33
C CYS A 402 -0.71 0.39 -7.44
N TRP A 403 0.17 1.38 -7.51
CA TRP A 403 0.26 2.30 -8.65
C TRP A 403 0.96 1.63 -9.83
N SER A 404 0.59 2.00 -11.05
CA SER A 404 1.34 1.59 -12.24
C SER A 404 2.76 2.15 -12.19
N SER A 405 3.73 1.34 -12.60
CA SER A 405 5.13 1.75 -12.82
C SER A 405 5.29 2.68 -14.02
N SER A 406 4.35 2.66 -14.97
CA SER A 406 4.43 3.35 -16.26
C SER A 406 3.68 4.68 -16.30
N ASP A 407 2.68 4.87 -15.44
CA ASP A 407 1.90 6.11 -15.34
C ASP A 407 1.43 6.35 -13.89
N ALA A 408 1.68 7.56 -13.39
CA ALA A 408 1.21 8.05 -12.09
C ALA A 408 -0.32 8.06 -11.95
N TRP A 409 -1.06 7.96 -13.06
CA TRP A 409 -2.52 8.07 -13.06
C TRP A 409 -3.26 6.74 -13.16
N VAL A 410 -2.55 5.62 -13.30
CA VAL A 410 -3.14 4.28 -13.41
C VAL A 410 -2.78 3.49 -12.17
N PHE A 411 -3.73 2.72 -11.65
CA PHE A 411 -3.50 1.86 -10.49
C PHE A 411 -4.36 0.61 -10.54
N ALA A 412 -3.94 -0.41 -9.79
CA ALA A 412 -4.60 -1.70 -9.75
C ALA A 412 -4.87 -2.14 -8.31
N SER A 413 -5.86 -3.00 -8.16
CA SER A 413 -6.24 -3.61 -6.89
C SER A 413 -6.82 -4.99 -7.11
N VAL A 414 -6.62 -5.90 -6.16
CA VAL A 414 -7.09 -7.28 -6.24
C VAL A 414 -7.87 -7.67 -4.98
N SER A 415 -9.01 -8.32 -5.16
CA SER A 415 -9.81 -8.94 -4.10
C SER A 415 -9.59 -10.44 -4.00
N PHE A 416 -10.01 -10.99 -2.86
CA PHE A 416 -9.80 -12.40 -2.52
C PHE A 416 -10.43 -13.38 -3.51
N ASP A 417 -11.56 -13.02 -4.11
CA ASP A 417 -12.27 -13.77 -5.14
C ASP A 417 -11.52 -13.90 -6.48
N GLY A 418 -10.31 -13.33 -6.59
CA GLY A 418 -9.49 -13.38 -7.81
C GLY A 418 -9.74 -12.22 -8.77
N LYS A 419 -10.58 -11.23 -8.42
CA LYS A 419 -10.89 -10.09 -9.28
C LYS A 419 -9.80 -9.02 -9.18
N LEU A 420 -9.14 -8.77 -10.32
CA LEU A 420 -8.26 -7.63 -10.51
C LEU A 420 -9.03 -6.49 -11.19
N VAL A 421 -8.93 -5.31 -10.61
CA VAL A 421 -9.51 -4.08 -11.18
C VAL A 421 -8.40 -3.05 -11.37
N VAL A 422 -8.29 -2.53 -12.60
CA VAL A 422 -7.37 -1.46 -12.99
C VAL A 422 -8.17 -0.19 -13.26
N ASN A 423 -7.86 0.86 -12.51
CA ASN A 423 -8.57 2.12 -12.50
C ASN A 423 -7.63 3.29 -12.82
N ARG A 424 -8.24 4.45 -13.09
CA ARG A 424 -7.52 5.70 -13.36
C ARG A 424 -7.92 6.78 -12.38
N VAL A 425 -6.97 7.65 -12.07
CA VAL A 425 -7.22 8.87 -11.30
C VAL A 425 -8.21 9.74 -12.08
N PRO A 426 -9.28 10.28 -11.44
CA PRO A 426 -10.25 11.14 -12.10
C PRO A 426 -9.57 12.36 -12.75
N ASP A 427 -10.04 12.75 -13.93
CA ASP A 427 -9.43 13.85 -14.69
C ASP A 427 -9.44 15.17 -13.92
N GLU A 428 -10.47 15.42 -13.11
CA GLU A 428 -10.53 16.62 -12.26
C GLU A 428 -9.34 16.70 -11.30
N GLU A 429 -8.88 15.54 -10.82
CA GLU A 429 -7.73 15.45 -9.93
C GLU A 429 -6.40 15.53 -10.68
N LYS A 430 -6.33 14.96 -11.90
CA LYS A 430 -5.18 15.14 -12.80
C LYS A 430 -4.96 16.61 -13.12
N TYR A 431 -6.01 17.33 -13.52
CA TYR A 431 -5.91 18.75 -13.84
C TYR A 431 -5.55 19.59 -12.62
N ARG A 432 -6.11 19.28 -11.44
CA ARG A 432 -5.76 19.97 -10.19
C ARG A 432 -4.26 19.82 -9.87
N SER A 433 -3.76 18.60 -9.99
CA SER A 433 -2.35 18.27 -9.73
C SER A 433 -1.42 18.90 -10.77
N GLY A 434 -1.80 18.87 -12.05
CA GLY A 434 -1.02 19.45 -13.16
C GLY A 434 -1.01 20.98 -13.20
N LEU A 435 -2.13 21.64 -12.89
CA LEU A 435 -2.18 23.11 -12.79
C LEU A 435 -1.38 23.64 -11.59
N GLY A 436 -1.27 22.88 -10.51
CA GLY A 436 -0.37 23.19 -9.39
C GLY A 436 1.07 23.30 -9.88
N ALA A 437 1.55 22.24 -10.56
CA ALA A 437 2.90 22.19 -11.12
C ALA A 437 3.18 23.31 -12.15
N LEU A 438 2.23 23.61 -13.05
CA LEU A 438 2.36 24.70 -14.03
C LEU A 438 2.41 26.09 -13.37
N LYS A 439 1.56 26.36 -12.37
CA LYS A 439 1.59 27.64 -11.63
C LYS A 439 2.88 27.81 -10.84
N GLU A 440 3.48 26.73 -10.35
CA GLU A 440 4.77 26.73 -9.67
C GLU A 440 5.94 26.96 -10.62
N GLY A 441 5.95 26.33 -11.80
CA GLY A 441 6.94 26.60 -12.85
C GLY A 441 6.98 28.07 -13.29
N LEU A 442 5.81 28.70 -13.42
CA LEU A 442 5.71 30.15 -13.69
C LEU A 442 6.16 31.03 -12.52
N ARG A 443 5.96 30.61 -11.26
CA ARG A 443 6.45 31.34 -10.08
C ARG A 443 7.96 31.21 -9.88
N ALA A 444 8.53 30.05 -10.18
CA ALA A 444 9.98 29.81 -10.12
C ALA A 444 10.72 30.56 -11.25
N GLY A 445 10.16 30.61 -12.46
CA GLY A 445 10.68 31.42 -13.58
C GLY A 445 10.55 32.94 -13.39
N GLY A 446 9.67 33.39 -12.49
CA GLY A 446 9.42 34.81 -12.22
C GLY A 446 10.44 35.49 -11.29
N ARG A 447 11.41 34.77 -10.70
CA ARG A 447 12.41 35.34 -9.77
C ARG A 447 13.77 35.67 -10.40
N HIS A 448 13.98 35.40 -11.69
CA HIS A 448 15.15 35.86 -12.44
C HIS A 448 14.73 36.56 -13.73
N GLY A 449 14.36 37.83 -13.60
CA GLY A 449 13.98 38.69 -14.72
C GLY A 449 14.32 40.15 -14.46
N GLY A 450 15.59 40.42 -14.15
CA GLY A 450 16.13 41.77 -14.21
C GLY A 450 15.96 42.35 -15.61
N SER A 451 15.25 43.47 -15.68
CA SER A 451 14.93 44.22 -16.90
C SER A 451 16.15 44.44 -17.79
N ARG A 452 16.19 43.79 -18.96
CA ARG A 452 16.95 44.26 -20.12
C ARG A 452 16.03 44.31 -21.33
N ARG A 453 15.59 45.53 -21.66
CA ARG A 453 14.94 45.88 -22.93
C ARG A 453 15.87 45.51 -24.09
N LEU A 454 15.46 44.56 -24.92
CA LEU A 454 16.06 44.35 -26.24
C LEU A 454 15.28 45.19 -27.27
N ARG A 455 15.96 46.20 -27.83
CA ARG A 455 15.48 46.96 -28.99
C ARG A 455 15.54 46.07 -30.23
N LEU A 456 14.43 46.03 -30.96
CA LEU A 456 14.36 45.53 -32.33
C LEU A 456 15.19 46.40 -33.27
N ALA A 457 16.07 45.79 -34.04
CA ALA A 457 16.64 46.36 -35.26
C ALA A 457 16.50 45.36 -36.41
N ARG A 458 15.88 45.81 -37.49
CA ARG A 458 15.63 45.09 -38.75
C ARG A 458 16.92 45.06 -39.60
N GLY A 459 17.09 43.96 -40.35
CA GLY A 459 17.61 43.97 -41.72
C GLY A 459 19.06 43.50 -41.93
N GLY A 460 19.22 42.41 -42.69
CA GLY A 460 20.50 41.98 -43.27
C GLY A 460 20.42 40.59 -43.91
N ARG A 461 20.77 40.49 -45.20
CA ARG A 461 20.59 39.35 -46.14
C ARG A 461 21.43 38.09 -45.84
N PRO A 462 21.14 36.93 -46.48
CA PRO A 462 21.83 35.65 -46.22
C PRO A 462 23.06 35.40 -47.11
N GLY A 463 24.01 34.61 -46.61
CA GLY A 463 25.19 34.06 -47.31
C GLY A 463 25.81 32.89 -46.52
N PRO A 464 26.59 31.97 -47.15
CA PRO A 464 26.25 30.55 -47.13
C PRO A 464 27.05 29.62 -46.19
N LEU A 465 26.41 28.47 -45.93
CA LEU A 465 26.86 27.16 -45.44
C LEU A 465 28.36 26.91 -45.22
N ALA A 466 28.70 26.44 -44.02
CA ALA A 466 29.86 25.58 -43.75
C ALA A 466 29.43 24.37 -42.89
N ARG A 467 29.69 23.17 -43.41
CA ARG A 467 29.58 21.87 -42.72
C ARG A 467 30.65 21.78 -41.62
N ASN A 468 30.37 21.10 -40.50
CA ASN A 468 31.33 20.18 -39.85
C ASN A 468 30.71 19.32 -38.71
N HIS A 469 30.86 18.01 -38.90
CA HIS A 469 31.01 16.83 -38.03
C HIS A 469 30.35 16.68 -36.62
N PRO A 470 29.89 15.44 -36.28
CA PRO A 470 29.37 15.08 -34.96
C PRO A 470 30.47 14.70 -33.95
N PRO A 471 30.22 14.78 -32.63
CA PRO A 471 31.22 14.51 -31.59
C PRO A 471 31.42 13.00 -31.32
N ARG A 472 32.68 12.65 -31.03
CA ARG A 472 33.18 11.31 -30.66
C ARG A 472 32.83 10.94 -29.20
N ALA A 473 32.60 9.65 -28.97
CA ALA A 473 32.42 8.99 -27.68
C ALA A 473 33.71 8.93 -26.84
N PRO A 474 33.62 8.84 -25.49
CA PRO A 474 34.79 8.73 -24.62
C PRO A 474 35.29 7.27 -24.45
N MET A 475 36.61 7.13 -24.50
CA MET A 475 37.38 5.91 -24.26
C MET A 475 37.35 5.45 -22.79
N ARG A 476 37.37 4.13 -22.62
CA ARG A 476 37.74 3.41 -21.40
C ARG A 476 39.22 3.64 -21.08
N LEU A 477 39.53 3.82 -19.79
CA LEU A 477 40.89 3.68 -19.26
C LEU A 477 40.87 2.59 -18.19
N SER A 478 41.63 1.54 -18.46
CA SER A 478 42.07 0.52 -17.50
C SER A 478 43.51 0.83 -17.10
N CYS A 479 43.76 0.88 -15.80
CA CYS A 479 44.94 0.32 -15.13
C CYS A 479 44.50 -0.08 -13.72
#